data_AF-A0A955FD75-F1
#
_entry.id   AF-A0A955FD75-F1
#
_cell.length_a   1.000
_cell.length_b   1.000
_cell.length_c   1.000
_cell.angle_alpha   90.00
_cell.angle_beta   90.00
_cell.angle_gamma   90.00
#
_symmetry.space_group_name_H-M   'P 1'
#
loop_
_entity.id
_entity.type
_entity.pdbx_description
1 polymer ?
#
loop_
_entity_poly.entity_id
_entity_poly.type
_entity_poly.pdbx_seq_one_letter_code
_entity_poly.pdbx_strand_id
1 'polypeptide(L)'
;MSGKKHFIQDRAALLLVSANAFLALVAVVLVLLKVNATRGTANYIVSYRASLGIDGYTQGSVWDILNFVFAALLILSLGVLLGYRTYNIQRGLSLVVLSLTIPLLVLVIIVSNALLFLR
;
A
#
# COMPACT_ATOMS: atom_id res chain seq x y z
N MET A 1 30.09 9.56 25.43
CA MET A 1 30.30 9.35 23.99
C MET A 1 29.34 8.25 23.53
N SER A 2 28.17 8.62 22.97
CA SER A 2 27.17 7.63 22.54
C SER A 2 27.62 7.02 21.21
N GLY A 3 28.04 5.75 21.23
CA GLY A 3 28.47 5.01 20.05
C GLY A 3 27.45 5.10 18.92
N LYS A 4 27.95 5.17 17.69
CA LYS A 4 27.16 5.17 16.45
C LYS A 4 26.28 3.92 16.41
N LYS A 5 25.05 4.00 16.94
CA LYS A 5 24.09 2.90 16.92
C LYS A 5 23.62 2.72 15.49
N HIS A 6 23.89 1.56 14.91
CA HIS A 6 23.45 1.22 13.56
C HIS A 6 21.91 1.17 13.48
N PHE A 7 21.35 1.39 12.29
CA PHE A 7 19.90 1.35 12.02
C PHE A 7 19.23 0.07 12.56
N ILE A 8 19.96 -1.04 12.50
CA ILE A 8 19.51 -2.37 12.95
C ILE A 8 19.54 -2.51 14.50
N GLN A 9 20.21 -1.61 15.22
CA GLN A 9 20.25 -1.62 16.69
C GLN A 9 19.22 -0.69 17.32
N ASP A 10 18.55 0.15 16.52
CA ASP A 10 17.51 1.04 17.02
C ASP A 10 16.15 0.33 17.02
N ARG A 11 15.71 -0.05 18.22
CA ARG A 11 14.42 -0.70 18.44
C ARG A 11 13.26 0.11 17.90
N ALA A 12 13.34 1.44 17.93
CA ALA A 12 12.28 2.31 17.41
C ALA A 12 12.21 2.27 15.87
N ALA A 13 13.36 2.34 15.20
CA ALA A 13 13.41 2.23 13.74
C ALA A 13 12.96 0.85 13.26
N LEU A 14 13.41 -0.22 13.93
CA LEU A 14 12.97 -1.60 13.63
C LEU A 14 11.46 -1.79 13.86
N LEU A 15 10.91 -1.22 14.93
CA LEU A 15 9.48 -1.27 15.21
C LEU A 15 8.70 -0.56 14.10
N LEU A 16 9.13 0.62 13.68
CA LEU A 16 8.47 1.34 12.58
C LEU A 16 8.59 0.62 11.24
N VAL A 17 9.75 0.05 10.91
CA VAL A 17 9.92 -0.72 9.68
C VAL A 17 9.02 -1.96 9.69
N SER A 18 8.98 -2.70 10.79
CA SER A 18 8.12 -3.89 10.93
C SER A 18 6.63 -3.52 10.89
N ALA A 19 6.22 -2.41 11.50
CA ALA A 19 4.85 -1.90 11.42
C ALA A 19 4.46 -1.53 9.98
N ASN A 20 5.33 -0.82 9.25
CA ASN A 20 5.11 -0.50 7.84
C ASN A 20 5.05 -1.78 6.98
N ALA A 21 5.95 -2.74 7.21
CA ALA A 21 5.95 -4.01 6.49
C ALA A 21 4.66 -4.81 6.75
N PHE A 22 4.19 -4.82 8.01
CA PHE A 22 2.93 -5.45 8.38
C PHE A 22 1.75 -4.78 7.67
N LEU A 23 1.67 -3.45 7.68
CA LEU A 23 0.59 -2.72 6.99
C LEU A 23 0.61 -2.96 5.48
N ALA A 24 1.79 -2.95 4.86
CA ALA A 24 1.92 -3.27 3.44
C ALA A 24 1.48 -4.70 3.14
N LEU A 25 1.86 -5.67 3.98
CA LEU A 25 1.44 -7.07 3.82
C LEU A 25 -0.08 -7.20 3.96
N VAL A 26 -0.68 -6.57 4.97
CA VAL A 26 -2.13 -6.52 5.16
C VAL A 26 -2.82 -5.92 3.93
N ALA A 27 -2.32 -4.80 3.40
CA ALA A 27 -2.84 -4.19 2.18
C ALA A 27 -2.82 -5.16 1.00
N VAL A 28 -1.68 -5.83 0.77
CA VAL A 28 -1.53 -6.81 -0.32
C VAL A 28 -2.48 -7.99 -0.13
N VAL A 29 -2.56 -8.56 1.07
CA VAL A 29 -3.46 -9.69 1.36
C VAL A 29 -4.92 -9.30 1.16
N LEU A 30 -5.36 -8.14 1.66
CA LEU A 30 -6.73 -7.67 1.48
C LEU A 30 -7.09 -7.49 0.00
N VAL A 31 -6.18 -6.90 -0.77
CA VAL A 31 -6.37 -6.72 -2.21
C VAL A 31 -6.41 -8.07 -2.94
N LEU A 32 -5.48 -8.99 -2.65
CA LEU A 32 -5.45 -10.32 -3.26
C LEU A 32 -6.67 -11.17 -2.90
N LEU A 33 -7.13 -11.15 -1.65
CA LEU A 33 -8.36 -11.83 -1.22
C LEU A 33 -9.56 -11.32 -2.01
N LYS A 34 -9.66 -10.00 -2.18
CA LYS A 34 -10.72 -9.36 -2.98
C LYS A 34 -10.64 -9.71 -4.46
N VAL A 35 -9.43 -9.83 -5.03
CA VAL A 35 -9.24 -10.33 -6.41
C VAL A 35 -9.65 -11.80 -6.51
N ASN A 36 -9.29 -12.65 -5.56
CA ASN A 36 -9.64 -14.07 -5.60
C ASN A 36 -11.15 -14.29 -5.44
N ALA A 37 -11.81 -13.56 -4.55
CA ALA A 37 -13.27 -13.56 -4.41
C ALA A 37 -14.00 -13.13 -5.69
N THR A 38 -13.32 -12.37 -6.57
CA THR A 38 -13.84 -11.92 -7.86
C THR A 38 -13.73 -12.98 -8.95
N ARG A 39 -12.81 -13.95 -8.84
CA ARG A 39 -12.56 -14.95 -9.91
C ARG A 39 -13.78 -15.82 -10.24
N GLY A 40 -14.83 -15.81 -9.40
CA GLY A 40 -16.11 -16.47 -9.66
C GLY A 40 -17.15 -15.63 -10.43
N THR A 41 -16.91 -14.33 -10.62
CA THR A 41 -17.80 -13.40 -11.34
C THR A 41 -16.97 -12.57 -12.32
N ALA A 42 -16.92 -13.00 -13.58
CA ALA A 42 -16.06 -12.46 -14.62
C ALA A 42 -16.32 -10.99 -15.03
N ASN A 43 -17.25 -10.27 -14.41
CA ASN A 43 -17.69 -8.94 -14.86
C ASN A 43 -17.78 -7.95 -13.69
N TYR A 44 -16.76 -7.10 -13.50
CA TYR A 44 -16.95 -5.86 -12.76
C TYR A 44 -17.34 -4.74 -13.72
N ILE A 45 -18.50 -4.15 -13.48
CA ILE A 45 -19.02 -3.02 -14.23
C ILE A 45 -18.33 -1.74 -13.72
N VAL A 46 -17.47 -1.13 -14.54
CA VAL A 46 -16.72 0.10 -14.22
C VAL A 46 -17.38 1.38 -14.73
N SER A 47 -18.31 1.30 -15.68
CA SER A 47 -19.19 2.43 -16.01
C SER A 47 -20.45 1.96 -16.72
N TYR A 48 -21.59 2.61 -16.43
CA TYR A 48 -22.82 2.46 -17.21
C TYR A 48 -22.90 3.60 -18.22
N ARG A 49 -22.68 3.29 -19.51
CA ARG A 49 -22.87 4.25 -20.60
C ARG A 49 -24.24 4.03 -21.25
N ALA A 50 -25.18 4.90 -20.93
CA ALA A 50 -26.54 4.90 -21.51
C ALA A 50 -26.57 5.06 -23.04
N SER A 51 -25.46 5.49 -23.68
CA SER A 51 -25.38 5.68 -25.13
C SER A 51 -25.15 4.38 -25.94
N LEU A 52 -24.95 3.22 -25.29
CA LEU A 52 -24.61 1.95 -25.95
C LEU A 52 -25.70 0.87 -25.81
N GLY A 53 -26.86 1.20 -25.23
CA GLY A 53 -27.92 0.22 -24.92
C GLY A 53 -27.67 -0.56 -23.63
N ILE A 54 -28.53 -1.56 -23.36
CA ILE A 54 -28.72 -2.26 -22.06
C ILE A 54 -27.43 -2.92 -21.51
N ASP A 55 -26.39 -3.10 -22.33
CA ASP A 55 -25.12 -3.77 -22.00
C ASP A 55 -23.86 -2.88 -22.13
N GLY A 56 -23.99 -1.56 -21.95
CA GLY A 56 -22.88 -0.60 -21.98
C GLY A 56 -22.01 -0.61 -20.72
N TYR A 57 -21.56 -1.79 -20.26
CA TYR A 57 -20.73 -1.95 -19.08
C TYR A 57 -19.25 -2.04 -19.46
N THR A 58 -18.45 -0.99 -19.21
CA THR A 58 -16.99 -1.11 -19.38
C THR A 58 -16.42 -1.93 -18.23
N GLN A 59 -15.69 -3.01 -18.53
CA GLN A 59 -15.13 -3.87 -17.50
C GLN A 59 -13.79 -3.34 -17.00
N GLY A 60 -13.69 -3.09 -15.68
CA GLY A 60 -12.42 -2.76 -15.04
C GLY A 60 -11.50 -3.96 -15.04
N SER A 61 -10.25 -3.75 -15.42
CA SER A 61 -9.33 -4.88 -15.51
C SER A 61 -8.80 -5.24 -14.13
N VAL A 62 -8.50 -6.53 -13.92
CA VAL A 62 -7.77 -7.03 -12.73
C VAL A 62 -6.47 -6.24 -12.52
N TRP A 63 -5.90 -5.68 -13.59
CA TRP A 63 -4.75 -4.79 -13.58
C TRP A 63 -4.94 -3.54 -12.71
N ASP A 64 -6.14 -2.94 -12.68
CA ASP A 64 -6.40 -1.74 -11.86
C ASP A 64 -6.32 -2.07 -10.37
N ILE A 65 -6.71 -3.29 -9.99
CA ILE A 65 -6.64 -3.78 -8.61
C ILE A 65 -5.20 -4.13 -8.23
N LEU A 66 -4.43 -4.70 -9.17
CA LEU A 66 -3.01 -5.00 -8.97
C LEU A 66 -2.15 -3.73 -8.81
N ASN A 67 -2.57 -2.58 -9.36
CA ASN A 67 -1.87 -1.32 -9.15
C ASN A 67 -1.83 -0.89 -7.68
N PHE A 68 -2.82 -1.26 -6.86
CA PHE A 68 -2.79 -1.00 -5.41
C PHE A 68 -1.74 -1.85 -4.68
N VAL A 69 -1.56 -3.11 -5.10
CA VAL A 69 -0.49 -3.98 -4.60
C VAL A 69 0.86 -3.38 -4.94
N PHE A 70 1.04 -2.94 -6.18
CA PHE A 70 2.27 -2.30 -6.62
C PHE A 70 2.55 -1.00 -5.83
N ALA A 71 1.54 -0.15 -5.65
CA ALA A 71 1.67 1.08 -4.86
C ALA A 71 2.07 0.79 -3.41
N ALA A 72 1.47 -0.20 -2.75
CA ALA A 72 1.82 -0.58 -1.37
C ALA A 72 3.29 -1.05 -1.25
N LEU A 73 3.76 -1.87 -2.20
CA LEU A 73 5.16 -2.33 -2.24
C LEU A 73 6.13 -1.18 -2.52
N LEU A 74 5.76 -0.25 -3.40
CA LEU A 74 6.56 0.93 -3.74
C LEU A 74 6.70 1.86 -2.53
N ILE A 75 5.60 2.14 -1.82
CA ILE A 75 5.62 2.95 -0.58
C ILE A 75 6.49 2.30 0.49
N LEU A 76 6.37 0.99 0.70
CA LEU A 76 7.19 0.27 1.67
C LEU A 76 8.68 0.34 1.30
N SER A 77 9.02 0.00 0.06
CA SER A 77 10.41 -0.06 -0.40
C SER A 77 11.09 1.31 -0.38
N LEU A 78 10.43 2.36 -0.89
CA LEU A 78 10.93 3.72 -0.78
C LEU A 78 11.00 4.21 0.67
N GLY A 79 10.00 3.88 1.49
CA GLY A 79 9.98 4.22 2.91
C GLY A 79 11.19 3.65 3.67
N VAL A 80 11.50 2.38 3.44
CA VAL A 80 12.66 1.71 4.04
C VAL A 80 13.98 2.27 3.49
N LEU A 81 14.07 2.50 2.18
CA LEU A 81 15.27 3.05 1.54
C LEU A 81 15.59 4.46 2.05
N LEU A 82 14.58 5.33 2.07
CA LEU A 82 14.70 6.69 2.58
C LEU A 82 14.97 6.67 4.08
N GLY A 83 14.30 5.80 4.85
CA GLY A 83 14.55 5.60 6.28
C GLY A 83 16.01 5.23 6.56
N TYR A 84 16.58 4.30 5.79
CA TYR A 84 17.98 3.86 5.90
C TYR A 84 18.96 4.99 5.55
N ARG A 85 18.74 5.69 4.42
CA ARG A 85 19.61 6.79 3.98
C ARG A 85 19.58 7.95 4.97
N THR A 86 18.41 8.27 5.49
CA THR A 86 18.18 9.40 6.39
C THR A 86 18.71 9.12 7.79
N TYR A 87 18.71 7.84 8.22
CA TYR A 87 19.29 7.44 9.51
C TYR A 87 20.78 7.73 9.60
N ASN A 88 21.49 7.68 8.47
CA ASN A 88 22.91 8.00 8.41
C ASN A 88 23.20 9.50 8.60
N ILE A 89 22.21 10.36 8.34
CA ILE A 89 22.29 11.81 8.52
C ILE A 89 21.87 12.16 9.95
N GLN A 90 20.62 11.86 10.31
CA GLN A 90 20.08 12.08 11.65
C GLN A 90 18.99 11.04 11.96
N ARG A 91 19.10 10.43 13.15
CA ARG A 91 18.12 9.47 13.67
C ARG A 91 16.69 10.02 13.66
N GLY A 92 16.51 11.28 14.05
CA GLY A 92 15.18 11.92 14.13
C GLY A 92 14.48 11.97 12.78
N LEU A 93 15.20 12.32 11.71
CA LEU A 93 14.64 12.41 10.37
C LEU A 93 14.20 11.03 9.83
N SER A 94 14.94 9.96 10.16
CA SER A 94 14.58 8.59 9.78
C SER A 94 13.25 8.15 10.42
N LEU A 95 13.06 8.46 11.70
CA LEU A 95 11.81 8.13 12.42
C LEU A 95 10.62 8.92 11.84
N VAL A 96 10.82 10.19 11.50
CA VAL A 96 9.78 11.01 10.85
C VAL A 96 9.38 10.41 9.52
N VAL A 97 10.36 10.08 8.65
CA VAL A 97 10.12 9.47 7.34
C VAL A 97 9.33 8.15 7.47
N LEU A 98 9.75 7.26 8.37
CA LEU A 98 9.07 6.00 8.63
C LEU A 98 7.69 6.17 9.28
N SER A 99 7.46 7.23 10.04
CA SER A 99 6.13 7.55 10.57
C SER A 99 5.20 8.07 9.50
N LEU A 100 5.74 8.78 8.50
CA LEU A 100 4.98 9.41 7.42
C LEU A 100 4.52 8.38 6.37
N THR A 101 5.21 7.25 6.28
CA THR A 101 4.79 6.13 5.41
C THR A 101 3.59 5.37 5.98
N ILE A 102 3.36 5.41 7.30
CA ILE A 102 2.20 4.79 7.95
C ILE A 102 0.87 5.34 7.41
N PRO A 103 0.58 6.67 7.47
CA PRO A 103 -0.67 7.21 6.95
C PRO A 103 -0.80 7.01 5.44
N LEU A 104 0.30 7.00 4.69
CA LEU A 104 0.30 6.67 3.26
C LEU A 104 -0.19 5.23 3.01
N LEU A 105 0.35 4.24 3.72
CA LEU A 105 -0.09 2.84 3.61
C LEU A 105 -1.54 2.67 4.07
N VAL A 106 -1.94 3.34 5.15
CA VAL A 106 -3.33 3.33 5.63
C VAL A 106 -4.27 3.90 4.57
N LEU A 107 -3.90 5.01 3.92
CA LEU A 107 -4.70 5.63 2.88
C LEU A 107 -4.84 4.70 1.66
N VAL A 108 -3.78 3.99 1.27
CA VAL A 108 -3.87 2.95 0.22
C VAL A 108 -4.85 1.84 0.61
N ILE A 109 -4.84 1.40 1.87
CA ILE A 109 -5.81 0.39 2.36
C ILE A 109 -7.24 0.94 2.27
N ILE A 110 -7.48 2.17 2.72
CA ILE A 110 -8.80 2.79 2.70
C ILE A 110 -9.29 2.99 1.26
N VAL A 111 -8.47 3.58 0.39
CA VAL A 111 -8.83 3.85 -1.01
C VAL A 111 -9.05 2.57 -1.78
N SER A 112 -8.15 1.58 -1.65
CA SER A 112 -8.36 0.28 -2.29
C SER A 112 -9.63 -0.38 -1.78
N ASN A 113 -9.92 -0.32 -0.49
CA ASN A 113 -11.16 -0.88 0.04
C ASN A 113 -12.41 -0.13 -0.44
N ALA A 114 -12.39 1.21 -0.49
CA ALA A 114 -13.51 2.05 -0.90
C ALA A 114 -13.85 1.88 -2.39
N LEU A 115 -12.86 1.90 -3.26
CA LEU A 115 -13.05 1.64 -4.70
C LEU A 115 -13.53 0.21 -4.95
N LEU A 116 -13.10 -0.73 -4.11
CA LEU A 116 -13.57 -2.11 -4.13
C LEU A 116 -14.86 -2.34 -3.32
N PHE A 117 -15.48 -1.30 -2.76
CA PHE A 117 -16.80 -1.39 -2.12
C PHE A 117 -17.86 -0.66 -2.95
N LEU A 118 -17.47 0.36 -3.70
CA LEU A 118 -18.31 1.07 -4.67
C LEU A 118 -18.59 0.26 -5.95
N ARG A 119 -18.50 -1.07 -5.85
CA ARG A 119 -18.76 -2.05 -6.90
C ARG A 119 -20.26 -2.26 -7.05
#